data_AF-A0A1V8TAF0-F1
#
_entry.id   AF-A0A1V8TAF0-F1
#
_cell.length_a   1.000
_cell.length_b   1.000
_cell.length_c   1.000
_cell.angle_alpha   90.00
_cell.angle_beta   90.00
_cell.angle_gamma   90.00
#
_symmetry.space_group_name_H-M   'P 1'
#
loop_
_entity.id
_entity.type
_entity.pdbx_description
1 polymer ?
#
loop_
_entity_poly.entity_id
_entity_poly.type
_entity_poly.pdbx_seq_one_letter_code
_entity_poly.pdbx_strand_id
1 'polypeptide(L)'
;MHALIAQADCPAKPWTRLRLTKDTAANASILPPASKLAWTMRVTDLFAYEYFRKETAEPLQLIQPAGAWVRLALQMSLESDAVLRAIMAVGVAHRACISATNASLSVLMLTEDAVLARKLYGEALTALQRYIEKAKHRAASIEPILVVSLLLITFETIFQDRYVAFAHFRLAQKLVDQLHDTKSTEESKPKVQSCAAATQLSATFDRLRGELTPLLDSMQITDTAPLR
;
A
#
# COMPACT_ATOMS: atom_id res chain seq x y z
N MET A 1 -36.44 19.18 -20.20
CA MET A 1 -35.82 17.93 -19.73
C MET A 1 -34.44 17.81 -20.35
N HIS A 2 -33.43 18.48 -19.78
CA HIS A 2 -32.02 18.35 -20.18
C HIS A 2 -31.24 17.94 -18.93
N ALA A 3 -30.70 16.72 -18.93
CA ALA A 3 -29.76 16.29 -17.91
C ALA A 3 -28.34 16.57 -18.43
N LEU A 4 -27.67 17.53 -17.80
CA LEU A 4 -26.25 17.81 -17.99
C LEU A 4 -25.43 16.61 -17.51
N ILE A 5 -24.64 16.05 -18.42
CA ILE A 5 -23.51 15.20 -18.09
C ILE A 5 -22.38 16.14 -17.66
N ALA A 6 -22.11 16.21 -16.35
CA ALA A 6 -20.92 16.86 -15.85
C ALA A 6 -19.71 15.95 -16.16
N GLN A 7 -18.98 16.30 -17.22
CA GLN A 7 -17.59 15.87 -17.40
C GLN A 7 -16.79 16.39 -16.21
N ALA A 8 -16.34 15.46 -15.35
CA ALA A 8 -15.30 15.77 -14.39
C ALA A 8 -13.98 15.89 -15.16
N ASP A 9 -13.53 17.12 -15.34
CA ASP A 9 -12.21 17.45 -15.86
C ASP A 9 -11.14 16.77 -15.00
N CYS A 10 -10.33 15.94 -15.66
CA CYS A 10 -9.20 15.24 -15.06
C CYS A 10 -7.91 16.01 -15.38
N PRO A 11 -7.35 16.83 -14.47
CA PRO A 11 -5.99 17.33 -14.63
C PRO A 11 -5.01 16.30 -14.06
N ALA A 12 -4.94 15.12 -14.67
CA ALA A 12 -3.95 14.11 -14.32
C ALA A 12 -2.66 14.36 -15.11
N LYS A 13 -1.58 14.78 -14.43
CA LYS A 13 -0.24 14.46 -14.91
C LYS A 13 -0.15 12.93 -14.88
N PRO A 14 -0.07 12.24 -16.04
CA PRO A 14 -0.06 10.80 -16.04
C PRO A 14 1.29 10.32 -15.52
N TRP A 15 1.29 9.20 -14.80
CA TRP A 15 2.47 8.37 -14.58
C TRP A 15 2.88 7.69 -15.90
N THR A 16 2.98 8.46 -16.98
CA THR A 16 3.35 7.97 -18.31
C THR A 16 4.80 7.52 -18.29
N ARG A 17 4.99 6.20 -18.38
CA ARG A 17 6.20 5.47 -18.78
C ARG A 17 7.49 6.28 -18.69
N LEU A 18 8.15 6.21 -17.53
CA LEU A 18 9.60 6.23 -17.51
C LEU A 18 10.08 5.01 -18.31
N ARG A 19 10.38 5.19 -19.61
CA ARG A 19 11.14 4.20 -20.38
C ARG A 19 12.54 4.15 -19.80
N LEU A 20 12.83 3.10 -19.03
CA LEU A 20 14.18 2.84 -18.54
C LEU A 20 15.01 2.21 -19.66
N THR A 21 16.16 2.81 -19.95
CA THR A 21 17.19 2.28 -20.84
C THR A 21 17.81 1.02 -20.24
N LYS A 22 18.19 0.10 -21.13
CA LYS A 22 18.48 -1.33 -20.94
C LYS A 22 19.70 -1.69 -20.06
N ASP A 23 20.20 -0.82 -19.19
CA ASP A 23 21.54 -1.02 -18.61
C ASP A 23 21.61 -1.15 -17.08
N THR A 24 20.51 -1.48 -16.39
CA THR A 24 20.54 -1.77 -14.93
C THR A 24 20.07 -3.19 -14.60
N ALA A 25 20.60 -4.19 -15.31
CA ALA A 25 20.28 -5.60 -15.10
C ALA A 25 21.23 -6.33 -14.11
N ALA A 26 22.03 -5.62 -13.32
CA ALA A 26 23.11 -6.26 -12.54
C ALA A 26 22.77 -6.60 -11.07
N ASN A 27 21.68 -6.09 -10.48
CA ASN A 27 21.33 -6.34 -9.07
C ASN A 27 19.85 -6.71 -8.88
N ALA A 28 19.33 -7.60 -9.74
CA ALA A 28 17.98 -8.14 -9.56
C ALA A 28 17.94 -8.97 -8.26
N SER A 29 17.61 -8.31 -7.15
CA SER A 29 17.21 -8.97 -5.90
C SER A 29 16.15 -10.00 -6.26
N ILE A 30 16.47 -11.27 -6.02
CA ILE A 30 15.63 -12.42 -6.37
C ILE A 30 14.33 -12.30 -5.58
N LEU A 31 13.30 -11.74 -6.21
CA LEU A 31 11.97 -11.65 -5.64
C LEU A 31 11.40 -13.07 -5.54
N PRO A 32 10.68 -13.41 -4.46
CA PRO A 32 10.15 -14.75 -4.29
C PRO A 32 9.25 -15.16 -5.47
N PRO A 33 9.43 -16.38 -6.00
CA PRO A 33 8.63 -16.84 -7.13
C PRO A 33 7.19 -17.09 -6.70
N ALA A 34 6.20 -16.66 -7.50
CA ALA A 34 4.79 -16.92 -7.17
C ALA A 34 4.45 -18.41 -7.21
N SER A 35 5.32 -19.27 -7.75
CA SER A 35 5.19 -20.73 -7.63
C SER A 35 5.10 -21.21 -6.18
N LYS A 36 5.65 -20.47 -5.21
CA LYS A 36 5.48 -20.75 -3.77
C LYS A 36 4.05 -20.52 -3.27
N LEU A 37 3.27 -19.69 -3.96
CA LEU A 37 1.89 -19.34 -3.64
C LEU A 37 0.87 -19.98 -4.60
N ALA A 38 1.32 -20.48 -5.75
CA ALA A 38 0.47 -20.99 -6.82
C ALA A 38 -0.43 -22.16 -6.38
N TRP A 39 -0.03 -22.93 -5.37
CA TRP A 39 -0.80 -24.08 -4.86
C TRP A 39 -1.93 -23.68 -3.90
N THR A 40 -1.92 -22.46 -3.36
CA THR A 40 -2.87 -22.01 -2.34
C THR A 40 -3.83 -20.94 -2.85
N MET A 41 -3.64 -20.43 -4.07
CA MET A 41 -4.37 -19.29 -4.62
C MET A 41 -5.22 -19.68 -5.83
N ARG A 42 -6.34 -18.98 -6.02
CA ARG A 42 -7.11 -19.06 -7.27
C ARG A 42 -6.31 -18.41 -8.40
N VAL A 43 -6.58 -18.80 -9.64
CA VAL A 43 -5.91 -18.27 -10.85
C VAL A 43 -5.98 -16.74 -10.92
N THR A 44 -7.12 -16.14 -10.56
CA THR A 44 -7.31 -14.68 -10.52
C THR A 44 -6.40 -13.99 -9.51
N ASP A 45 -6.23 -14.62 -8.35
CA ASP A 45 -5.46 -14.09 -7.22
C ASP A 45 -3.95 -14.20 -7.54
N LEU A 46 -3.55 -15.31 -8.17
CA LEU A 46 -2.19 -15.51 -8.67
C LEU A 46 -1.82 -14.46 -9.72
N PHE A 47 -2.73 -14.16 -10.66
CA PHE A 47 -2.51 -13.12 -11.67
C PHE A 47 -2.36 -11.72 -11.06
N ALA A 48 -3.16 -11.38 -10.04
CA ALA A 48 -3.05 -10.13 -9.30
C ALA A 48 -1.68 -9.98 -8.62
N TYR A 49 -1.23 -11.04 -7.93
CA TYR A 49 0.07 -11.07 -7.28
C TYR A 49 1.23 -10.96 -8.29
N GLU A 50 1.18 -11.73 -9.38
CA GLU A 50 2.18 -11.69 -10.45
C GLU A 50 2.27 -10.32 -11.11
N TYR A 51 1.12 -9.67 -11.34
CA TYR A 51 1.10 -8.32 -11.89
C TYR A 51 1.79 -7.32 -10.95
N PHE A 52 1.49 -7.36 -9.64
CA PHE A 52 2.21 -6.52 -8.69
C PHE A 52 3.71 -6.76 -8.77
N ARG A 53 4.14 -8.03 -8.73
CA ARG A 53 5.55 -8.39 -8.69
C ARG A 53 6.33 -7.92 -9.93
N LYS A 54 5.73 -8.02 -11.12
CA LYS A 54 6.39 -7.69 -12.39
C LYS A 54 6.24 -6.23 -12.78
N GLU A 55 5.04 -5.68 -12.64
CA GLU A 55 4.68 -4.39 -13.25
C GLU A 55 4.53 -3.27 -12.20
N THR A 56 4.26 -3.60 -10.94
CA THR A 56 4.03 -2.58 -9.89
C THR A 56 5.23 -2.40 -8.96
N ALA A 57 5.90 -3.48 -8.59
CA ALA A 57 6.96 -3.47 -7.57
C ALA A 57 8.21 -2.73 -8.05
N GLU A 58 8.57 -2.83 -9.33
CA GLU A 58 9.73 -2.13 -9.88
C GLU A 58 9.52 -0.60 -9.87
N PRO A 59 8.43 -0.04 -10.46
CA PRO A 59 8.16 1.39 -10.35
C PRO A 59 8.10 1.89 -8.91
N LEU A 60 7.47 1.14 -8.00
CA LEU A 60 7.43 1.52 -6.58
C LEU A 60 8.83 1.54 -5.96
N GLN A 61 9.71 0.59 -6.30
CA GLN A 61 11.07 0.57 -5.75
C GLN A 61 11.94 1.75 -6.19
N LEU A 62 11.65 2.34 -7.35
CA LEU A 62 12.36 3.50 -7.88
C LEU A 62 11.98 4.80 -7.15
N ILE A 63 10.79 4.86 -6.57
CA ILE A 63 10.33 6.01 -5.79
C ILE A 63 10.96 5.90 -4.41
N GLN A 64 11.81 6.85 -4.01
CA GLN A 64 12.30 6.89 -2.64
C GLN A 64 11.20 7.43 -1.71
N PRO A 65 11.03 6.88 -0.49
CA PRO A 65 11.84 5.85 0.17
C PRO A 65 11.39 4.38 -0.06
N ALA A 66 10.62 4.09 -1.11
CA ALA A 66 9.87 2.83 -1.21
C ALA A 66 10.65 1.56 -1.56
N GLY A 67 11.90 1.66 -2.04
CA GLY A 67 12.74 0.52 -2.41
C GLY A 67 12.84 -0.61 -1.39
N ALA A 68 13.10 -0.28 -0.12
CA ALA A 68 13.36 -1.29 0.91
C ALA A 68 12.07 -2.00 1.37
N TRP A 69 11.00 -1.25 1.61
CA TRP A 69 9.77 -1.83 2.15
C TRP A 69 8.99 -2.65 1.11
N VAL A 70 9.10 -2.34 -0.18
CA VAL A 70 8.46 -3.13 -1.24
C VAL A 70 9.05 -4.54 -1.31
N ARG A 71 10.37 -4.68 -1.18
CA ARG A 71 11.02 -6.01 -1.10
C ARG A 71 10.59 -6.76 0.15
N LEU A 72 10.52 -6.06 1.30
CA LEU A 72 10.02 -6.64 2.54
C LEU A 72 8.58 -7.12 2.40
N ALA A 73 7.72 -6.37 1.70
CA ALA A 73 6.34 -6.75 1.42
C ALA A 73 6.27 -8.09 0.66
N LEU A 74 7.05 -8.23 -0.41
CA LEU A 74 7.09 -9.46 -1.20
C LEU A 74 7.63 -10.67 -0.42
N GLN A 75 8.56 -10.45 0.51
CA GLN A 75 9.02 -11.50 1.42
C GLN A 75 7.92 -11.88 2.42
N MET A 76 7.32 -10.89 3.06
CA MET A 76 6.27 -11.10 4.06
C MET A 76 4.98 -11.70 3.50
N SER A 77 4.67 -11.48 2.22
CA SER A 77 3.47 -12.06 1.60
C SER A 77 3.49 -13.59 1.52
N LEU A 78 4.64 -14.23 1.71
CA LEU A 78 4.73 -15.69 1.80
C LEU A 78 4.13 -16.25 3.10
N GLU A 79 4.10 -15.43 4.16
CA GLU A 79 3.73 -15.86 5.52
C GLU A 79 2.54 -15.06 6.08
N SER A 80 2.32 -13.84 5.58
CA SER A 80 1.26 -12.95 6.02
C SER A 80 0.16 -12.81 4.99
N ASP A 81 -0.98 -13.42 5.33
CA ASP A 81 -2.25 -13.36 4.60
C ASP A 81 -2.73 -11.92 4.31
N ALA A 82 -2.47 -11.01 5.25
CA ALA A 82 -2.82 -9.59 5.13
C ALA A 82 -1.93 -8.87 4.12
N VAL A 83 -0.61 -9.11 4.17
CA VAL A 83 0.35 -8.52 3.23
C VAL A 83 0.07 -9.02 1.82
N LEU A 84 -0.19 -10.32 1.67
CA LEU A 84 -0.50 -10.93 0.38
C LEU A 84 -1.74 -10.30 -0.29
N ARG A 85 -2.82 -10.12 0.47
CA ARG A 85 -4.04 -9.45 -0.04
C ARG A 85 -3.81 -7.99 -0.41
N ALA A 86 -3.08 -7.26 0.42
CA ALA A 86 -2.75 -5.87 0.12
C ALA A 86 -1.90 -5.74 -1.15
N ILE A 87 -0.93 -6.63 -1.36
CA ILE A 87 -0.15 -6.71 -2.60
C ILE A 87 -1.06 -6.94 -3.81
N MET A 88 -1.97 -7.91 -3.73
CA MET A 88 -2.90 -8.19 -4.83
C MET A 88 -3.80 -6.99 -5.11
N ALA A 89 -4.34 -6.34 -4.08
CA ALA A 89 -5.18 -5.16 -4.22
C ALA A 89 -4.46 -4.03 -4.97
N VAL A 90 -3.22 -3.72 -4.59
CA VAL A 90 -2.39 -2.70 -5.25
C VAL A 90 -2.03 -3.10 -6.68
N GLY A 91 -1.73 -4.38 -6.93
CA GLY A 91 -1.45 -4.89 -8.27
C GLY A 91 -2.64 -4.69 -9.22
N VAL A 92 -3.83 -5.07 -8.80
CA VAL A 92 -5.05 -4.88 -9.60
C VAL A 92 -5.43 -3.41 -9.73
N ALA A 93 -5.26 -2.60 -8.67
CA ALA A 93 -5.49 -1.16 -8.74
C ALA A 93 -4.57 -0.47 -9.77
N HIS A 94 -3.29 -0.82 -9.77
CA HIS A 94 -2.33 -0.30 -10.74
C HIS A 94 -2.72 -0.70 -12.18
N ARG A 95 -3.12 -1.95 -12.38
CA ARG A 95 -3.62 -2.44 -13.67
C ARG A 95 -4.87 -1.66 -14.13
N ALA A 96 -5.84 -1.46 -13.23
CA ALA A 96 -7.05 -0.68 -13.52
C ALA A 96 -6.69 0.76 -13.93
N CYS A 97 -5.74 1.39 -13.24
CA CYS A 97 -5.27 2.74 -13.55
C CYS A 97 -4.61 2.83 -14.94
N ILE A 98 -3.70 1.90 -15.28
CA ILE A 98 -3.06 1.87 -16.59
C ILE A 98 -4.09 1.62 -17.71
N SER A 99 -5.03 0.68 -17.51
CA SER A 99 -6.09 0.39 -18.48
C SER A 99 -6.94 1.63 -18.78
N ALA A 100 -7.15 2.52 -17.79
CA ALA A 100 -7.95 3.73 -17.95
C ALA A 100 -7.31 4.70 -18.95
N THR A 101 -5.98 4.73 -18.96
CA THR A 101 -5.20 5.68 -19.77
C THR A 101 -5.06 5.28 -21.25
N ASN A 102 -5.41 4.05 -21.65
CA ASN A 102 -5.10 3.51 -22.99
C ASN A 102 -6.30 3.23 -23.93
N ALA A 103 -7.50 3.73 -23.62
CA ALA A 103 -8.76 3.81 -24.42
C ALA A 103 -9.12 2.74 -25.51
N SER A 104 -10.33 2.17 -25.36
CA SER A 104 -11.40 1.87 -26.35
C SER A 104 -12.09 0.53 -26.06
N LEU A 105 -11.32 -0.52 -25.75
CA LEU A 105 -11.81 -1.79 -25.17
C LEU A 105 -11.63 -1.84 -23.63
N SER A 106 -10.98 -0.80 -23.10
CA SER A 106 -10.54 -0.68 -21.71
C SER A 106 -11.66 -0.38 -20.72
N VAL A 107 -12.79 0.17 -21.14
CA VAL A 107 -13.85 0.66 -20.23
C VAL A 107 -14.53 -0.47 -19.45
N LEU A 108 -14.82 -1.60 -20.10
CA LEU A 108 -15.43 -2.77 -19.44
C LEU A 108 -14.43 -3.46 -18.50
N MET A 109 -13.19 -3.69 -18.95
CA MET A 109 -12.12 -4.26 -18.10
C MET A 109 -11.76 -3.34 -16.94
N LEU A 110 -11.93 -2.01 -17.10
CA LEU A 110 -11.74 -1.02 -16.04
C LEU A 110 -12.63 -1.29 -14.84
N THR A 111 -13.90 -1.56 -15.11
CA THR A 111 -14.90 -1.73 -14.07
C THR A 111 -14.68 -3.02 -13.31
N GLU A 112 -14.31 -4.11 -13.99
CA GLU A 112 -14.03 -5.39 -13.35
C GLU A 112 -12.77 -5.34 -12.48
N ASP A 113 -11.68 -4.75 -12.99
CA ASP A 113 -10.44 -4.61 -12.22
C ASP A 113 -10.62 -3.65 -11.05
N ALA A 114 -11.33 -2.53 -11.20
CA ALA A 114 -11.60 -1.62 -10.09
C ALA A 114 -12.45 -2.29 -8.99
N VAL A 115 -13.48 -3.05 -9.37
CA VAL A 115 -14.32 -3.82 -8.43
C VAL A 115 -13.49 -4.90 -7.73
N LEU A 116 -12.66 -5.64 -8.47
CA LEU A 116 -11.77 -6.66 -7.90
C LEU A 116 -10.74 -6.03 -6.95
N ALA A 117 -10.16 -4.89 -7.32
CA ALA A 117 -9.21 -4.15 -6.49
C ALA A 117 -9.85 -3.74 -5.16
N ARG A 118 -11.07 -3.18 -5.19
CA ARG A 118 -11.82 -2.80 -3.98
C ARG A 118 -12.21 -4.01 -3.12
N LYS A 119 -12.58 -5.13 -3.74
CA LYS A 119 -12.83 -6.39 -3.03
C LYS A 119 -11.58 -6.86 -2.29
N LEU A 120 -10.45 -6.97 -2.98
CA LEU A 120 -9.16 -7.40 -2.40
C LEU A 120 -8.70 -6.44 -1.29
N TYR A 121 -8.94 -5.15 -1.45
CA TYR A 121 -8.71 -4.14 -0.42
C TYR A 121 -9.52 -4.42 0.85
N GLY A 122 -10.83 -4.68 0.72
CA GLY A 122 -11.68 -5.05 1.87
C GLY A 122 -11.25 -6.34 2.55
N GLU A 123 -10.83 -7.35 1.76
CA GLU A 123 -10.25 -8.58 2.30
C GLU A 123 -8.92 -8.31 3.03
N ALA A 124 -8.08 -7.41 2.50
CA ALA A 124 -6.83 -6.99 3.14
C ALA A 124 -7.08 -6.30 4.49
N LEU A 125 -8.06 -5.41 4.58
CA LEU A 125 -8.46 -4.77 5.84
C LEU A 125 -8.94 -5.80 6.87
N THR A 126 -9.77 -6.76 6.44
CA THR A 126 -10.28 -7.82 7.31
C THR A 126 -9.14 -8.72 7.81
N ALA A 127 -8.19 -9.06 6.95
CA ALA A 127 -7.00 -9.83 7.33
C ALA A 127 -6.07 -9.02 8.26
N LEU A 128 -5.90 -7.72 8.01
CA LEU A 128 -5.13 -6.82 8.86
C LEU A 128 -5.72 -6.72 10.27
N GLN A 129 -7.04 -6.52 10.39
CA GLN A 129 -7.70 -6.46 11.69
C GLN A 129 -7.50 -7.75 12.49
N ARG A 130 -7.68 -8.91 11.86
CA ARG A 130 -7.38 -10.22 12.48
C ARG A 130 -5.92 -10.33 12.91
N TYR A 131 -5.00 -9.82 12.11
CA TYR A 131 -3.57 -9.81 12.43
C TYR A 131 -3.27 -8.91 13.63
N ILE A 132 -3.83 -7.70 13.69
CA ILE A 132 -3.68 -6.75 14.81
C ILE A 132 -4.17 -7.39 16.11
N GLU A 133 -5.35 -8.01 16.12
CA GLU A 133 -5.86 -8.68 17.32
C GLU A 133 -4.97 -9.85 17.73
N LYS A 134 -4.47 -10.65 16.78
CA LYS A 134 -3.49 -11.70 17.08
C LYS A 134 -2.19 -11.14 17.66
N ALA A 135 -1.71 -10.00 17.14
CA ALA A 135 -0.48 -9.37 17.56
C ALA A 135 -0.56 -8.86 19.00
N LYS A 136 -1.70 -8.26 19.39
CA LYS A 136 -1.97 -7.84 20.77
C LYS A 136 -1.86 -8.99 21.77
N HIS A 137 -2.33 -10.18 21.40
CA HIS A 137 -2.37 -11.33 22.31
C HIS A 137 -1.14 -12.23 22.30
N ARG A 138 -0.33 -12.22 21.23
CA ARG A 138 0.74 -13.21 21.02
C ARG A 138 2.14 -12.62 20.82
N ALA A 139 2.34 -11.33 21.12
CA ALA A 139 3.60 -10.62 20.87
C ALA A 139 4.11 -10.81 19.43
N ALA A 140 3.19 -10.73 18.45
CA ALA A 140 3.57 -10.86 17.04
C ALA A 140 4.30 -9.59 16.56
N SER A 141 5.07 -9.72 15.48
CA SER A 141 5.79 -8.63 14.84
C SER A 141 4.85 -7.55 14.32
N ILE A 142 5.25 -6.28 14.43
CA ILE A 142 4.44 -5.15 13.94
C ILE A 142 4.66 -4.89 12.45
N GLU A 143 5.74 -5.41 11.90
CA GLU A 143 6.22 -5.10 10.56
C GLU A 143 5.18 -5.43 9.48
N PRO A 144 4.42 -6.55 9.55
CA PRO A 144 3.34 -6.79 8.60
C PRO A 144 2.24 -5.74 8.63
N ILE A 145 1.93 -5.15 9.80
CA ILE A 145 0.93 -4.08 9.92
C ILE A 145 1.44 -2.83 9.19
N LEU A 146 2.68 -2.44 9.45
CA LEU A 146 3.32 -1.28 8.82
C LEU A 146 3.43 -1.43 7.30
N VAL A 147 3.81 -2.60 6.82
CA VAL A 147 3.88 -2.93 5.40
C VAL A 147 2.49 -2.86 4.74
N VAL A 148 1.47 -3.45 5.37
CA VAL A 148 0.10 -3.37 4.87
C VAL A 148 -0.35 -1.92 4.80
N SER A 149 -0.10 -1.10 5.83
CA SER A 149 -0.46 0.32 5.80
C SER A 149 0.19 1.06 4.63
N LEU A 150 1.47 0.81 4.31
CA LEU A 150 2.12 1.40 3.13
C LEU A 150 1.48 0.96 1.80
N LEU A 151 1.10 -0.31 1.69
CA LEU A 151 0.36 -0.83 0.52
C LEU A 151 -1.03 -0.19 0.41
N LEU A 152 -1.75 -0.02 1.51
CA LEU A 152 -3.07 0.62 1.52
C LEU A 152 -2.99 2.13 1.20
N ILE A 153 -1.96 2.83 1.70
CA ILE A 153 -1.66 4.21 1.29
C ILE A 153 -1.42 4.27 -0.22
N THR A 154 -0.64 3.33 -0.74
CA THR A 154 -0.36 3.24 -2.19
C THR A 154 -1.64 3.01 -2.97
N PHE A 155 -2.51 2.11 -2.51
CA PHE A 155 -3.81 1.83 -3.11
C PHE A 155 -4.68 3.09 -3.19
N GLU A 156 -4.85 3.79 -2.07
CA GLU A 156 -5.70 4.99 -2.02
C GLU A 156 -5.10 6.14 -2.82
N THR A 157 -3.78 6.21 -2.93
CA THR A 157 -3.09 7.16 -3.81
C THR A 157 -3.41 6.91 -5.29
N ILE A 158 -3.47 5.64 -5.72
CA ILE A 158 -3.87 5.27 -7.09
C ILE A 158 -5.30 5.73 -7.40
N PHE A 159 -6.21 5.59 -6.43
CA PHE A 159 -7.60 6.05 -6.54
C PHE A 159 -7.82 7.51 -6.11
N GLN A 160 -6.75 8.25 -5.82
CA GLN A 160 -6.75 9.66 -5.42
C GLN A 160 -7.54 9.99 -4.14
N ASP A 161 -7.77 9.02 -3.26
CA ASP A 161 -8.41 9.23 -1.96
C ASP A 161 -7.38 9.58 -0.88
N ARG A 162 -7.02 10.87 -0.83
CA ARG A 162 -6.01 11.38 0.12
C ARG A 162 -6.45 11.24 1.58
N TYR A 163 -7.75 11.32 1.85
CA TYR A 163 -8.27 11.25 3.22
C TYR A 163 -8.12 9.85 3.80
N VAL A 164 -8.50 8.82 3.04
CA VAL A 164 -8.36 7.43 3.49
C VAL A 164 -6.89 7.00 3.51
N ALA A 165 -6.08 7.43 2.53
CA ALA A 165 -4.62 7.25 2.58
C ALA A 165 -4.05 7.79 3.89
N PHE A 166 -4.48 8.99 4.29
CA PHE A 166 -4.04 9.62 5.52
C PHE A 166 -4.51 8.87 6.77
N ALA A 167 -5.72 8.30 6.77
CA ALA A 167 -6.20 7.48 7.88
C ALA A 167 -5.30 6.25 8.13
N HIS A 168 -4.86 5.56 7.06
CA HIS A 168 -3.91 4.45 7.16
C HIS A 168 -2.55 4.87 7.70
N PHE A 169 -2.08 6.04 7.26
CA PHE A 169 -0.86 6.63 7.77
C PHE A 169 -0.94 6.93 9.26
N ARG A 170 -2.03 7.56 9.73
CA ARG A 170 -2.24 7.84 11.17
C ARG A 170 -2.32 6.57 12.00
N LEU A 171 -2.96 5.52 11.48
CA LEU A 171 -3.00 4.22 12.15
C LEU A 171 -1.58 3.67 12.35
N ALA A 172 -0.77 3.66 11.29
CA ALA A 172 0.61 3.19 11.35
C ALA A 172 1.46 4.03 12.32
N GLN A 173 1.32 5.35 12.30
CA GLN A 173 2.03 6.24 13.22
C GLN A 173 1.72 5.96 14.68
N LYS A 174 0.42 5.89 15.04
CA LYS A 174 0.02 5.57 16.42
C LYS A 174 0.66 4.28 16.92
N LEU A 175 0.77 3.28 16.04
CA LEU A 175 1.39 2.00 16.35
C LEU A 175 2.91 2.09 16.50
N VAL A 176 3.58 2.90 15.68
CA VAL A 176 5.01 3.19 15.82
C VAL A 176 5.29 3.93 17.12
N ASP A 177 4.48 4.94 17.46
CA ASP A 177 4.64 5.74 18.67
C ASP A 177 4.46 4.87 19.94
N GLN A 178 3.44 4.00 19.96
CA GLN A 178 3.23 3.04 21.05
C GLN A 178 4.41 2.09 21.28
N LEU A 179 5.16 1.73 20.23
CA LEU A 179 6.37 0.91 20.34
C LEU A 179 7.57 1.68 20.89
N HIS A 180 7.61 3.00 20.71
CA HIS A 180 8.68 3.83 21.27
C HIS A 180 8.43 4.08 22.76
N ASP A 181 7.18 4.35 23.16
CA ASP A 181 6.80 4.60 24.56
C ASP A 181 6.92 3.36 25.45
N THR A 182 6.76 2.17 24.89
CA THR A 182 6.96 0.89 25.62
C THR A 182 8.44 0.56 25.83
N LYS A 183 9.36 1.08 25.00
CA LYS A 183 10.82 0.90 25.21
C LYS A 183 11.36 1.74 26.36
N SER A 184 10.69 2.83 26.74
CA SER A 184 11.11 3.70 27.83
C SER A 184 10.58 3.31 29.21
N THR A 185 9.60 2.40 29.29
CA THR A 185 8.79 2.25 30.50
C THR A 185 8.89 0.89 31.21
N GLU A 186 9.27 -0.24 30.57
CA GLU A 186 9.26 -1.53 31.28
C GLU A 186 10.46 -2.48 31.03
N GLU A 187 11.16 -2.78 32.13
CA GLU A 187 12.07 -3.91 32.33
C GLU A 187 11.34 -5.25 32.57
N SER A 188 10.03 -5.39 32.33
CA SER A 188 9.32 -6.63 32.65
C SER A 188 8.15 -7.00 31.73
N LYS A 189 8.46 -7.80 30.69
CA LYS A 189 7.59 -8.62 29.79
C LYS A 189 7.18 -8.00 28.43
N PRO A 190 6.75 -8.88 27.50
CA PRO A 190 7.61 -9.56 26.53
C PRO A 190 8.11 -8.59 25.44
N LYS A 191 9.41 -8.63 25.16
CA LYS A 191 10.08 -7.87 24.09
C LYS A 191 9.35 -8.09 22.75
N VAL A 192 8.63 -7.07 22.28
CA VAL A 192 8.39 -6.91 20.85
C VAL A 192 9.77 -6.69 20.23
N GLN A 193 10.29 -7.74 19.59
CA GLN A 193 11.64 -7.75 19.05
C GLN A 193 11.69 -6.79 17.86
N SER A 194 12.08 -5.54 18.13
CA SER A 194 12.29 -4.49 17.13
C SER A 194 13.41 -4.92 16.19
N CYS A 195 13.07 -5.54 15.06
CA CYS A 195 14.02 -5.95 14.03
C CYS A 195 14.49 -4.73 13.23
N ALA A 196 15.63 -4.82 12.54
CA ALA A 196 16.14 -3.78 11.65
C ALA A 196 15.10 -3.32 10.60
N ALA A 197 14.20 -4.22 10.21
CA ALA A 197 13.06 -3.95 9.34
C ALA A 197 12.06 -2.94 9.95
N ALA A 198 11.74 -3.04 11.23
CA ALA A 198 10.86 -2.08 11.92
C ALA A 198 11.46 -0.68 11.94
N THR A 199 12.78 -0.56 12.16
CA THR A 199 13.48 0.73 12.12
C THR A 199 13.46 1.36 10.73
N GLN A 200 13.67 0.55 9.67
CA GLN A 200 13.58 1.03 8.29
C GLN A 200 12.16 1.48 7.92
N LEU A 201 11.14 0.73 8.35
CA LEU A 201 9.74 1.10 8.15
C LEU A 201 9.40 2.38 8.91
N SER A 202 9.83 2.53 10.17
CA SER A 202 9.65 3.76 10.94
C SER A 202 10.24 4.97 10.21
N ALA A 203 11.49 4.86 9.74
CA ALA A 203 12.14 5.93 8.99
C ALA A 203 11.39 6.29 7.68
N THR A 204 10.76 5.30 7.05
CA THR A 204 9.89 5.51 5.87
C THR A 204 8.67 6.34 6.26
N PHE A 205 8.01 6.02 7.37
CA PHE A 205 6.87 6.78 7.90
C PHE A 205 7.26 8.18 8.37
N ASP A 206 8.44 8.36 8.97
CA ASP A 206 8.94 9.68 9.37
C ASP A 206 9.23 10.58 8.16
N ARG A 207 9.75 10.03 7.06
CA ARG A 207 9.92 10.77 5.81
C ARG A 207 8.58 11.12 5.16
N LEU A 208 7.66 10.16 5.09
CA LEU A 208 6.30 10.40 4.61
C LEU A 208 5.59 11.48 5.45
N ARG A 209 5.83 11.53 6.77
CA ARG A 209 5.33 12.60 7.64
C ARG A 209 5.74 13.97 7.13
N GLY A 210 7.02 14.18 6.86
CA GLY A 210 7.54 15.46 6.36
C GLY A 210 6.95 15.87 5.01
N GLU A 211 6.73 14.91 4.11
CA GLU A 211 6.11 15.16 2.78
C GLU A 211 4.61 15.44 2.89
N LEU A 212 3.93 14.82 3.86
CA LEU A 212 2.51 15.02 4.10
C LEU A 212 2.22 16.26 4.96
N THR A 213 3.20 16.83 5.69
CA THR A 213 3.00 18.00 6.57
C THR A 213 2.31 19.19 5.88
N PRO A 214 2.69 19.60 4.66
CA PRO A 214 2.00 20.70 3.97
C PRO A 214 0.53 20.35 3.63
N LEU A 215 0.23 19.07 3.39
CA LEU A 215 -1.14 18.60 3.19
C LEU A 215 -1.90 18.57 4.53
N LEU A 216 -1.25 18.26 5.65
CA LEU A 216 -1.83 18.32 7.01
C LEU A 216 -2.37 19.72 7.30
N ASP A 217 -1.55 20.74 7.06
CA ASP A 217 -1.90 22.13 7.30
C ASP A 217 -3.11 22.54 6.45
N SER A 218 -3.14 22.10 5.19
CA SER A 218 -4.27 22.40 4.29
C SER A 218 -5.58 21.71 4.70
N MET A 219 -5.53 20.49 5.26
CA MET A 219 -6.72 19.75 5.69
C MET A 219 -7.28 20.28 7.02
N GLN A 220 -6.44 20.73 7.95
CA GLN A 220 -6.87 21.36 9.20
C GLN A 220 -7.52 22.74 8.97
N ILE A 221 -7.13 23.47 7.92
CA ILE A 221 -7.75 24.74 7.54
C ILE A 221 -9.20 24.54 7.07
N THR A 222 -9.51 23.42 6.42
CA THR A 222 -10.89 23.12 5.96
C THR A 222 -11.86 22.76 7.08
N ASP A 223 -11.40 22.16 8.18
CA ASP A 223 -12.26 21.80 9.33
C ASP A 223 -12.53 22.98 10.29
N THR A 224 -11.85 24.12 10.10
CA THR A 224 -11.99 25.30 10.96
C THR A 224 -12.72 26.47 10.32
N ALA A 225 -13.22 26.32 9.08
CA ALA A 225 -14.09 27.30 8.46
C ALA A 225 -15.49 27.24 9.12
N PRO A 226 -15.92 28.28 9.87
CA PRO A 226 -17.28 28.31 10.39
C PRO A 226 -18.24 28.45 9.20
N LEU A 227 -19.25 27.57 9.16
CA LEU A 227 -20.43 27.74 8.31
C LEU A 227 -20.96 29.16 8.52
N ARG A 228 -20.85 30.01 7.49
CA ARG A 228 -21.56 31.28 7.38
C ARG A 228 -22.84 31.07 6.62
#